data_AF-A0A7S3BDJ9-F1
#
_entry.id   AF-A0A7S3BDJ9-F1
#
_cell.length_a   1.000
_cell.length_b   1.000
_cell.length_c   1.000
_cell.angle_alpha   90.00
_cell.angle_beta   90.00
_cell.angle_gamma   90.00
#
_symmetry.space_group_name_H-M   'P 1'
#
loop_
_entity.id
_entity.type
_entity.pdbx_description
1 polymer ?
#
loop_
_entity_poly.entity_id
_entity_poly.type
_entity_poly.pdbx_seq_one_letter_code
_entity_poly.pdbx_strand_id
1 'polypeptide(L)'
;DDAGDGGGNASPAATSPDRGPTFENKKKRAVQKVGALSVQTKNVQAMSNTFLFRMVSNLTSAKMVYDEKAMLMGKALGTMAEFLSMQMISIYGVKKLAEKYMGELSAGLNSNRKKHPRLALFAGAVGIFDDVSYSLEVQVVLLSLLKTTLSLMERERTLTKLHPGAFFASYTNVNEIFVPLSYAQRASEAVLNGANDSLREPMVEFLRDYFEQPDVLFATDLACAAKCKQNELSHKCIVLGPHIEGSFISFDRFLLDWCAQHCEVHKRTQEKFDALFRRYDTDRDGNLSIEEFGELMDDIYPGMSTPGIESMYADLMIIGDGAITSEGLLAMVTQMAHRDAAARMEPSGLQVNEDMGEKEMISLTRAWEAVRMSAEDMPPERYQHFEGCADLMIKLQAHLRGKLMRTRVRLEKVHIETQAMKVVTLGGALGLMNM
;
A
#
# COMPACT_ATOMS: atom_id res chain seq x y z
N ASP A 1 24.88 -66.68 20.46
CA ASP A 1 23.83 -66.67 21.50
C ASP A 1 22.83 -65.60 21.09
N ASP A 2 21.66 -65.81 20.50
CA ASP A 2 20.77 -66.94 20.16
C ASP A 2 20.22 -66.61 18.74
N ALA A 3 20.25 -67.45 17.71
CA ALA A 3 19.56 -68.74 17.48
C ALA A 3 18.01 -68.63 17.43
N GLY A 4 17.44 -68.75 16.23
CA GLY A 4 15.99 -68.77 16.00
C GLY A 4 15.61 -68.89 14.52
N ASP A 5 16.02 -69.99 13.90
CA ASP A 5 15.62 -70.47 12.57
C ASP A 5 14.27 -71.21 12.63
N GLY A 6 13.50 -71.22 11.53
CA GLY A 6 12.22 -71.93 11.49
C GLY A 6 11.34 -71.75 10.25
N GLY A 7 11.75 -72.35 9.13
CA GLY A 7 10.90 -73.33 8.42
C GLY A 7 9.80 -72.86 7.48
N GLY A 8 9.97 -73.13 6.18
CA GLY A 8 9.06 -72.76 5.11
C GLY A 8 7.75 -73.56 5.01
N ASN A 9 6.90 -73.15 4.07
CA ASN A 9 6.05 -74.06 3.32
C ASN A 9 5.67 -73.49 1.95
N ALA A 10 5.60 -74.38 0.96
CA ALA A 10 5.43 -74.08 -0.46
C ALA A 10 3.96 -74.11 -0.93
N SER A 11 3.63 -73.21 -1.87
CA SER A 11 2.73 -73.27 -3.08
C SER A 11 1.60 -74.31 -3.17
N PRO A 12 0.43 -74.01 -3.82
CA PRO A 12 0.40 -73.61 -5.23
C PRO A 12 -0.72 -72.63 -5.70
N ALA A 13 -0.54 -72.23 -6.95
CA ALA A 13 -1.30 -71.30 -7.81
C ALA A 13 -2.82 -71.50 -7.90
N ALA A 14 -3.55 -70.39 -8.07
CA ALA A 14 -4.78 -70.31 -8.87
C ALA A 14 -5.14 -68.86 -9.27
N THR A 15 -5.00 -68.57 -10.56
CA THR A 15 -5.99 -67.87 -11.43
C THR A 15 -6.78 -66.66 -10.90
N SER A 16 -6.43 -65.46 -11.38
CA SER A 16 -7.24 -64.66 -12.34
C SER A 16 -6.93 -63.15 -12.21
N PRO A 17 -6.67 -62.42 -13.30
CA PRO A 17 -6.36 -61.00 -13.27
C PRO A 17 -7.64 -60.18 -13.43
N ASP A 18 -8.30 -59.83 -12.33
CA ASP A 18 -9.34 -58.81 -12.37
C ASP A 18 -8.66 -57.43 -12.38
N ARG A 19 -8.29 -56.98 -13.59
CA ARG A 19 -7.88 -55.59 -13.83
C ARG A 19 -9.10 -54.71 -13.67
N GLY A 20 -9.41 -54.36 -12.43
CA GLY A 20 -10.26 -53.22 -12.12
C GLY A 20 -9.74 -52.00 -12.88
N PRO A 21 -10.63 -51.10 -13.35
CA PRO A 21 -10.23 -49.95 -14.14
C PRO A 21 -9.19 -49.16 -13.35
N THR A 22 -7.95 -49.17 -13.83
CA THR A 22 -6.93 -48.21 -13.43
C THR A 22 -7.51 -46.85 -13.78
N PHE A 23 -8.17 -46.22 -12.81
CA PHE A 23 -8.46 -44.80 -12.84
C PHE A 23 -7.10 -44.12 -12.94
N GLU A 24 -6.68 -43.83 -14.17
CA GLU A 24 -5.71 -42.78 -14.44
C GLU A 24 -6.27 -41.55 -13.74
N ASN A 25 -5.80 -41.31 -12.52
CA ASN A 25 -5.92 -40.05 -11.83
C ASN A 25 -5.12 -39.04 -12.67
N LYS A 26 -5.74 -38.58 -13.77
CA LYS A 26 -5.36 -37.39 -14.50
C LYS A 26 -5.43 -36.27 -13.47
N LYS A 27 -4.33 -36.05 -12.76
CA LYS A 27 -4.12 -34.92 -11.85
C LYS A 27 -4.45 -33.68 -12.66
N LYS A 28 -5.70 -33.20 -12.55
CA LYS A 28 -6.16 -31.97 -13.19
C LYS A 28 -5.10 -30.94 -12.86
N ARG A 29 -4.45 -30.41 -13.89
CA ARG A 29 -3.43 -29.38 -13.70
C ARG A 29 -4.16 -28.20 -13.09
N ALA A 30 -3.85 -27.85 -11.84
CA ALA A 30 -4.34 -26.63 -11.23
C ALA A 30 -3.82 -25.46 -12.08
N VAL A 31 -4.73 -24.88 -12.88
CA VAL A 31 -4.48 -23.63 -13.59
C VAL A 31 -4.88 -22.54 -12.61
N GLN A 32 -3.93 -21.72 -12.23
CA GLN A 32 -4.20 -20.61 -11.34
C GLN A 32 -4.53 -19.36 -12.15
N LYS A 33 -5.55 -18.62 -11.75
CA LYS A 33 -5.91 -17.35 -12.38
C LYS A 33 -5.27 -16.19 -11.61
N VAL A 34 -4.68 -15.24 -12.34
CA VAL A 34 -4.20 -13.96 -11.80
C VAL A 34 -4.81 -12.85 -12.65
N GLY A 35 -5.87 -12.24 -12.14
CA GLY A 35 -6.73 -11.37 -12.96
C GLY A 35 -7.23 -12.11 -14.20
N ALA A 36 -6.99 -11.53 -15.38
CA ALA A 36 -7.40 -12.11 -16.67
C ALA A 36 -6.46 -13.21 -17.24
N LEU A 37 -5.34 -13.50 -16.56
CA LEU A 37 -4.29 -14.41 -17.05
C LEU A 37 -4.40 -15.78 -16.41
N SER A 38 -4.19 -16.83 -17.22
CA SER A 38 -4.08 -18.21 -16.74
C SER A 38 -2.60 -18.59 -16.58
N VAL A 39 -2.18 -18.82 -15.34
CA VAL A 39 -0.79 -19.10 -14.99
C VAL A 39 -0.56 -20.61 -14.89
N GLN A 40 0.37 -21.11 -15.70
CA GLN A 40 0.87 -22.48 -15.59
C GLN A 40 2.13 -22.47 -14.73
N THR A 41 2.15 -23.26 -13.66
CA THR A 41 3.30 -23.31 -12.73
C THR A 41 4.17 -24.55 -12.93
N LYS A 42 3.69 -25.57 -13.65
CA LYS A 42 4.43 -26.81 -13.88
C LYS A 42 5.47 -26.65 -14.99
N ASN A 43 6.70 -27.08 -14.71
CA ASN A 43 7.83 -27.08 -15.65
C ASN A 43 8.20 -25.68 -16.18
N VAL A 44 7.82 -24.62 -15.47
CA VAL A 44 8.23 -23.26 -15.82
C VAL A 44 9.55 -22.94 -15.12
N GLN A 45 10.51 -22.45 -15.88
CA GLN A 45 11.79 -22.00 -15.34
C GLN A 45 11.55 -20.80 -14.43
N ALA A 46 12.01 -20.89 -13.18
CA ALA A 46 11.92 -19.77 -12.26
C ALA A 46 12.76 -18.60 -12.75
N MET A 47 12.22 -17.40 -12.58
CA MET A 47 12.93 -16.15 -12.83
C MET A 47 14.20 -16.05 -11.96
N SER A 48 15.29 -15.49 -12.50
CA SER A 48 16.49 -15.22 -11.70
C SER A 48 16.20 -14.20 -10.60
N ASN A 49 16.86 -14.30 -9.45
CA ASN A 49 16.63 -13.39 -8.32
C ASN A 49 16.79 -11.92 -8.72
N THR A 50 17.86 -11.58 -9.46
CA THR A 50 18.07 -10.20 -9.93
C THR A 50 16.92 -9.68 -10.79
N PHE A 51 16.40 -10.50 -11.72
CA PHE A 51 15.28 -10.08 -12.55
C PHE A 51 13.96 -10.02 -11.76
N LEU A 52 13.76 -10.96 -10.83
CA LEU A 52 12.60 -11.02 -9.94
C LEU A 52 12.48 -9.76 -9.08
N PHE A 53 13.55 -9.37 -8.38
CA PHE A 53 13.57 -8.17 -7.54
C PHE A 53 13.35 -6.90 -8.35
N ARG A 54 13.97 -6.79 -9.52
CA ARG A 54 13.76 -5.66 -10.44
C ARG A 54 12.30 -5.57 -10.89
N MET A 55 11.70 -6.70 -11.26
CA MET A 55 10.31 -6.75 -11.69
C MET A 55 9.35 -6.36 -10.56
N VAL A 56 9.51 -6.95 -9.37
CA VAL A 56 8.73 -6.63 -8.16
C VAL A 56 8.82 -5.13 -7.83
N SER A 57 10.04 -4.58 -7.86
CA SER A 57 10.27 -3.15 -7.61
C SER A 57 9.54 -2.27 -8.62
N ASN A 58 9.69 -2.53 -9.91
CA ASN A 58 9.09 -1.75 -10.98
C ASN A 58 7.55 -1.79 -10.93
N LEU A 59 6.99 -2.99 -10.69
CA LEU A 59 5.54 -3.17 -10.60
C LEU A 59 4.95 -2.49 -9.36
N THR A 60 5.64 -2.57 -8.22
CA THR A 60 5.21 -1.87 -6.99
C THR A 60 5.19 -0.37 -7.20
N SER A 61 6.28 0.20 -7.75
CA SER A 61 6.36 1.64 -8.07
C SER A 61 5.26 2.06 -9.07
N ALA A 62 5.08 1.28 -10.13
CA ALA A 62 4.06 1.56 -11.15
C ALA A 62 2.63 1.48 -10.58
N LYS A 63 2.35 0.53 -9.67
CA LYS A 63 1.06 0.41 -8.99
C LYS A 63 0.77 1.64 -8.14
N MET A 64 1.75 2.14 -7.38
CA MET A 64 1.57 3.35 -6.57
C MET A 64 1.19 4.57 -7.43
N VAL A 65 1.85 4.74 -8.58
CA VAL A 65 1.54 5.83 -9.53
C VAL A 65 0.17 5.63 -10.18
N TYR A 66 -0.19 4.38 -10.50
CA TYR A 66 -1.50 4.04 -11.05
C TYR A 66 -2.62 4.37 -10.05
N ASP A 67 -2.47 3.98 -8.79
CA ASP A 67 -3.46 4.20 -7.73
C ASP A 67 -3.64 5.68 -7.42
N GLU A 68 -2.55 6.45 -7.38
CA GLU A 68 -2.62 7.90 -7.24
C GLU A 68 -3.45 8.54 -8.36
N LYS A 69 -3.21 8.14 -9.62
CA LYS A 69 -4.00 8.65 -10.75
C LYS A 69 -5.46 8.21 -10.69
N ALA A 70 -5.73 6.98 -10.26
CA ALA A 70 -7.08 6.47 -10.11
C ALA A 70 -7.84 7.27 -9.04
N MET A 71 -7.24 7.52 -7.87
CA MET A 71 -7.82 8.34 -6.82
C MET A 71 -8.09 9.77 -7.28
N LEU A 72 -7.14 10.41 -7.97
CA LEU A 72 -7.33 11.76 -8.52
C LEU A 72 -8.45 11.84 -9.56
N MET A 73 -8.77 10.73 -10.23
CA MET A 73 -9.87 10.63 -11.20
C MET A 73 -11.18 10.15 -10.55
N GLY A 74 -11.23 9.96 -9.22
CA GLY A 74 -12.40 9.39 -8.53
C GLY A 74 -12.71 7.96 -8.95
N LYS A 75 -11.73 7.22 -9.49
CA LYS A 75 -11.90 5.82 -9.91
C LYS A 75 -11.61 4.89 -8.74
N ALA A 76 -12.36 3.79 -8.69
CA ALA A 76 -12.09 2.70 -7.75
C ALA A 76 -10.67 2.13 -7.99
N LEU A 77 -10.02 1.75 -6.89
CA LEU A 77 -8.70 1.11 -6.94
C LEU A 77 -8.85 -0.36 -7.33
N GLY A 78 -8.06 -0.80 -8.31
CA GLY A 78 -7.95 -2.21 -8.66
C GLY A 78 -6.98 -2.94 -7.73
N THR A 79 -7.15 -4.25 -7.62
CA THR A 79 -6.20 -5.14 -6.95
C THR A 79 -4.84 -5.16 -7.66
N MET A 80 -3.79 -5.56 -6.95
CA MET A 80 -2.49 -5.81 -7.57
C MET A 80 -2.56 -6.91 -8.64
N ALA A 81 -3.41 -7.93 -8.49
CA ALA A 81 -3.60 -8.98 -9.49
C ALA A 81 -4.15 -8.44 -10.82
N GLU A 82 -5.18 -7.60 -10.76
CA GLU A 82 -5.77 -6.95 -11.94
C GLU A 82 -4.77 -6.03 -12.61
N PHE A 83 -4.11 -5.16 -11.82
CA PHE A 83 -3.06 -4.28 -12.31
C PHE A 83 -1.94 -5.06 -12.99
N LEU A 84 -1.45 -6.11 -12.35
CA LEU A 84 -0.38 -6.95 -12.89
C LEU A 84 -0.80 -7.61 -14.20
N SER A 85 -2.02 -8.15 -14.28
CA SER A 85 -2.53 -8.76 -15.50
C SER A 85 -2.57 -7.77 -16.67
N MET A 86 -3.05 -6.55 -16.42
CA MET A 86 -3.08 -5.45 -17.39
C MET A 86 -1.66 -5.03 -17.80
N GLN A 87 -0.75 -4.85 -16.84
CA GLN A 87 0.64 -4.46 -17.12
C GLN A 87 1.38 -5.51 -17.94
N MET A 88 1.22 -6.79 -17.61
CA MET A 88 1.88 -7.87 -18.35
C MET A 88 1.36 -7.97 -19.79
N ILE A 89 0.05 -7.81 -20.01
CA ILE A 89 -0.51 -7.76 -21.37
C ILE A 89 0.04 -6.54 -22.11
N SER A 90 0.09 -5.38 -21.46
CA SER A 90 0.59 -4.14 -22.07
C SER A 90 2.06 -4.22 -22.45
N ILE A 91 2.92 -4.83 -21.62
CA ILE A 91 4.36 -4.94 -21.86
C ILE A 91 4.68 -5.94 -22.97
N TYR A 92 3.97 -7.08 -22.99
CA TYR A 92 4.30 -8.18 -23.90
C TYR A 92 3.44 -8.25 -25.16
N GLY A 93 2.38 -7.43 -25.26
CA GLY A 93 1.51 -7.29 -26.44
C GLY A 93 0.64 -8.50 -26.77
N VAL A 94 0.99 -9.70 -26.27
CA VAL A 94 0.30 -10.96 -26.56
C VAL A 94 0.01 -11.70 -25.25
N LYS A 95 -1.27 -12.04 -25.03
CA LYS A 95 -1.75 -12.72 -23.81
C LYS A 95 -0.93 -13.98 -23.47
N LYS A 96 -0.65 -14.84 -24.45
CA LYS A 96 0.12 -16.08 -24.24
C LYS A 96 1.54 -15.82 -23.72
N LEU A 97 2.17 -14.74 -24.17
CA LEU A 97 3.50 -14.37 -23.72
C LEU A 97 3.45 -13.79 -22.30
N ALA A 98 2.44 -12.97 -22.00
CA ALA A 98 2.16 -12.49 -20.65
C ALA A 98 1.93 -13.65 -19.65
N GLU A 99 1.13 -14.65 -20.04
CA GLU A 99 0.90 -15.87 -19.23
C GLU A 99 2.19 -16.65 -18.96
N LYS A 100 3.08 -16.77 -19.97
CA LYS A 100 4.39 -17.40 -19.80
C LYS A 100 5.24 -16.67 -18.76
N TYR A 101 5.41 -15.35 -18.89
CA TYR A 101 6.22 -14.57 -17.95
C TYR A 101 5.59 -14.51 -16.55
N MET A 102 4.26 -14.52 -16.46
CA MET A 102 3.56 -14.69 -15.18
C MET A 102 3.85 -16.04 -14.53
N GLY A 103 3.98 -17.12 -15.32
CA GLY A 103 4.44 -18.42 -14.84
C GLY A 103 5.85 -18.37 -14.27
N GLU A 104 6.78 -17.70 -14.96
CA GLU A 104 8.17 -17.54 -14.52
C GLU A 104 8.28 -16.70 -13.24
N LEU A 105 7.49 -15.62 -13.15
CA LEU A 105 7.35 -14.77 -11.96
C LEU A 105 6.77 -15.58 -10.78
N SER A 106 5.68 -16.31 -10.99
CA SER A 106 5.06 -17.15 -9.94
C SER A 106 6.03 -18.23 -9.45
N ALA A 107 6.74 -18.91 -10.35
CA ALA A 107 7.77 -19.88 -9.98
C ALA A 107 8.93 -19.26 -9.18
N GLY A 108 9.37 -18.05 -9.57
CA GLY A 108 10.37 -17.27 -8.85
C GLY A 108 9.93 -16.86 -7.44
N LEU A 109 8.70 -16.35 -7.30
CA LEU A 109 8.09 -16.01 -6.02
C LEU A 109 7.92 -17.25 -5.13
N ASN A 110 7.44 -18.37 -5.68
CA ASN A 110 7.26 -19.59 -4.91
C ASN A 110 8.58 -20.11 -4.30
N SER A 111 9.68 -19.94 -5.03
CA SER A 111 11.00 -20.39 -4.60
C SER A 111 11.64 -19.49 -3.53
N ASN A 112 11.31 -18.19 -3.54
CA ASN A 112 12.04 -17.19 -2.76
C ASN A 112 11.20 -16.38 -1.75
N ARG A 113 9.86 -16.40 -1.82
CA ARG A 113 9.00 -15.55 -0.96
C ARG A 113 9.21 -15.79 0.53
N LYS A 114 9.48 -17.04 0.94
CA LYS A 114 9.73 -17.40 2.35
C LYS A 114 11.11 -16.94 2.85
N LYS A 115 12.01 -16.56 1.94
CA LYS A 115 13.39 -16.16 2.26
C LYS A 115 13.58 -14.65 2.32
N HIS A 116 12.67 -13.86 1.73
CA HIS A 116 12.82 -12.41 1.67
C HIS A 116 11.49 -11.66 1.90
N PRO A 117 11.41 -10.74 2.88
CA PRO A 117 10.16 -10.06 3.21
C PRO A 117 9.52 -9.29 2.04
N ARG A 118 10.33 -8.58 1.23
CA ARG A 118 9.86 -7.92 0.00
C ARG A 118 9.10 -8.84 -0.97
N LEU A 119 9.61 -10.06 -1.17
CA LEU A 119 8.97 -11.02 -2.07
C LEU A 119 7.72 -11.63 -1.44
N ALA A 120 7.70 -11.82 -0.12
CA ALA A 120 6.50 -12.21 0.62
C ALA A 120 5.40 -11.14 0.51
N LEU A 121 5.75 -9.87 0.73
CA LEU A 121 4.85 -8.72 0.58
C LEU A 121 4.22 -8.67 -0.81
N PHE A 122 5.06 -8.76 -1.86
CA PHE A 122 4.57 -8.74 -3.23
C PHE A 122 3.70 -9.97 -3.54
N ALA A 123 4.11 -11.16 -3.09
CA ALA A 123 3.32 -12.39 -3.28
C ALA A 123 1.94 -12.28 -2.62
N GLY A 124 1.86 -11.76 -1.39
CA GLY A 124 0.61 -11.51 -0.69
C GLY A 124 -0.27 -10.49 -1.38
N ALA A 125 0.31 -9.38 -1.84
CA ALA A 125 -0.43 -8.35 -2.58
C ALA A 125 -1.03 -8.89 -3.89
N VAL A 126 -0.29 -9.72 -4.63
CA VAL A 126 -0.82 -10.27 -5.89
C VAL A 126 -1.84 -11.40 -5.63
N GLY A 127 -1.79 -12.09 -4.49
CA GLY A 127 -2.72 -13.17 -4.18
C GLY A 127 -2.58 -14.41 -5.08
N ILE A 128 -1.38 -14.66 -5.63
CA ILE A 128 -1.10 -15.87 -6.44
C ILE A 128 -0.86 -17.10 -5.56
N PHE A 129 -1.03 -17.04 -4.24
CA PHE A 129 -0.83 -18.24 -3.41
C PHE A 129 -1.90 -18.31 -2.33
N ASP A 130 -2.47 -19.49 -2.16
CA ASP A 130 -3.57 -19.69 -1.22
C ASP A 130 -3.12 -19.50 0.24
N ASP A 131 -1.82 -19.66 0.52
CA ASP A 131 -1.25 -19.44 1.85
C ASP A 131 -1.02 -17.96 2.18
N VAL A 132 -0.97 -17.08 1.19
CA VAL A 132 -0.72 -15.64 1.39
C VAL A 132 -1.47 -14.83 0.35
N SER A 133 -2.56 -14.19 0.78
CA SER A 133 -3.32 -13.24 -0.04
C SER A 133 -3.78 -12.06 0.82
N TYR A 134 -3.56 -10.85 0.32
CA TYR A 134 -3.96 -9.61 0.97
C TYR A 134 -5.23 -9.08 0.32
N SER A 135 -6.22 -8.69 1.14
CA SER A 135 -7.39 -7.97 0.65
C SER A 135 -6.97 -6.64 0.00
N LEU A 136 -7.86 -6.07 -0.82
CA LEU A 136 -7.60 -4.76 -1.44
C LEU A 136 -7.29 -3.69 -0.38
N GLU A 137 -7.98 -3.70 0.75
CA GLU A 137 -7.75 -2.78 1.86
C GLU A 137 -6.32 -2.87 2.39
N VAL A 138 -5.83 -4.08 2.68
CA VAL A 138 -4.44 -4.30 3.14
C VAL A 138 -3.44 -3.81 2.09
N GLN A 139 -3.71 -4.02 0.79
CA GLN A 139 -2.86 -3.51 -0.29
C GLN A 139 -2.82 -1.98 -0.32
N VAL A 140 -3.97 -1.32 -0.16
CA VAL A 140 -4.08 0.14 -0.13
C VAL A 140 -3.30 0.71 1.05
N VAL A 141 -3.46 0.14 2.24
CA VAL A 141 -2.73 0.58 3.45
C VAL A 141 -1.23 0.35 3.29
N LEU A 142 -0.80 -0.80 2.77
CA LEU A 142 0.62 -1.10 2.49
C LEU A 142 1.25 -0.05 1.55
N LEU A 143 0.60 0.22 0.42
CA LEU A 143 1.12 1.17 -0.56
C LEU A 143 1.06 2.61 -0.05
N SER A 144 0.07 2.96 0.77
CA SER A 144 -0.04 4.26 1.43
C SER A 144 1.06 4.47 2.46
N LEU A 145 1.39 3.45 3.26
CA LEU A 145 2.48 3.49 4.23
C LEU A 145 3.83 3.64 3.54
N LEU A 146 4.07 2.87 2.48
CA LEU A 146 5.27 3.01 1.64
C LEU A 146 5.37 4.41 1.04
N LYS A 147 4.30 4.90 0.40
CA LYS A 147 4.26 6.24 -0.23
C LYS A 147 4.51 7.35 0.78
N THR A 148 3.84 7.28 1.94
CA THR A 148 3.94 8.30 2.99
C THR A 148 5.35 8.33 3.57
N THR A 149 5.95 7.17 3.83
CA THR A 149 7.36 7.09 4.28
C THR A 149 8.30 7.75 3.27
N LEU A 150 8.20 7.39 1.99
CA LEU A 150 9.04 7.98 0.94
C LEU A 150 8.83 9.50 0.80
N SER A 151 7.59 9.95 0.91
CA SER A 151 7.23 11.38 0.85
C SER A 151 7.81 12.17 2.02
N LEU A 152 7.81 11.61 3.23
CA LEU A 152 8.45 12.24 4.39
C LEU A 152 9.96 12.36 4.20
N MET A 153 10.62 11.29 3.72
CA MET A 153 12.06 11.31 3.46
C MET A 153 12.45 12.28 2.34
N GLU A 154 11.61 12.43 1.31
CA GLU A 154 11.80 13.40 0.22
C GLU A 154 11.61 14.86 0.70
N ARG A 155 10.61 15.12 1.54
CA ARG A 155 10.40 16.45 2.15
C ARG A 155 11.63 16.89 2.96
N GLU A 156 12.29 15.93 3.59
CA GLU A 156 13.48 16.12 4.41
C GLU A 156 14.76 15.73 3.65
N ARG A 157 14.76 15.88 2.31
CA ARG A 157 15.88 15.51 1.45
C ARG A 157 17.20 16.18 1.79
N THR A 158 17.19 17.35 2.41
CA THR A 158 18.41 18.00 2.92
C THR A 158 19.13 17.12 3.96
N LEU A 159 18.37 16.34 4.73
CA LEU A 159 18.87 15.41 5.73
C LEU A 159 19.11 14.02 5.13
N THR A 160 18.12 13.49 4.41
CA THR A 160 18.16 12.10 3.92
C THR A 160 19.00 11.90 2.66
N LYS A 161 19.21 12.97 1.88
CA LYS A 161 19.73 12.94 0.50
C LYS A 161 18.93 12.01 -0.43
N LEU A 162 17.76 11.53 -0.01
CA LEU A 162 16.98 10.53 -0.73
C LEU A 162 16.12 11.19 -1.80
N HIS A 163 16.05 10.53 -2.95
CA HIS A 163 15.02 10.75 -3.96
C HIS A 163 14.17 9.48 -4.07
N PRO A 164 12.85 9.56 -4.33
CA PRO A 164 12.03 8.37 -4.55
C PRO A 164 12.58 7.45 -5.66
N GLY A 165 13.13 8.02 -6.73
CA GLY A 165 13.80 7.25 -7.78
C GLY A 165 15.06 6.51 -7.30
N ALA A 166 15.80 7.09 -6.35
CA ALA A 166 16.98 6.45 -5.76
C ALA A 166 16.60 5.31 -4.80
N PHE A 167 15.45 5.44 -4.10
CA PHE A 167 14.87 4.34 -3.34
C PHE A 167 14.61 3.14 -4.25
N PHE A 168 13.83 3.33 -5.33
CA PHE A 168 13.51 2.22 -6.22
C PHE A 168 14.72 1.67 -6.97
N ALA A 169 15.70 2.49 -7.32
CA ALA A 169 16.98 1.99 -7.84
C ALA A 169 17.65 1.01 -6.85
N SER A 170 17.60 1.31 -5.56
CA SER A 170 18.11 0.41 -4.51
C SER A 170 17.19 -0.80 -4.28
N TYR A 171 15.87 -0.61 -4.43
CA TYR A 171 14.82 -1.62 -4.29
C TYR A 171 14.81 -2.65 -5.43
N THR A 172 15.37 -2.32 -6.60
CA THR A 172 15.54 -3.28 -7.71
C THR A 172 16.62 -4.33 -7.45
N ASN A 173 17.56 -4.04 -6.54
CA ASN A 173 18.61 -4.96 -6.15
C ASN A 173 18.17 -5.80 -4.96
N VAL A 174 18.86 -6.93 -4.77
CA VAL A 174 18.65 -7.82 -3.62
C VAL A 174 19.33 -7.22 -2.39
N ASN A 175 18.81 -6.09 -1.94
CA ASN A 175 19.33 -5.31 -0.81
C ASN A 175 18.33 -5.34 0.34
N GLU A 176 18.84 -5.28 1.56
CA GLU A 176 18.02 -5.01 2.73
C GLU A 176 18.05 -3.50 3.03
N ILE A 177 16.86 -2.91 3.14
CA ILE A 177 16.70 -1.48 3.31
C ILE A 177 16.33 -1.18 4.75
N PHE A 178 17.10 -0.30 5.36
CA PHE A 178 16.86 0.22 6.69
C PHE A 178 16.43 1.67 6.59
N VAL A 179 15.40 2.04 7.35
CA VAL A 179 14.92 3.42 7.47
C VAL A 179 14.97 3.86 8.93
N PRO A 180 15.10 5.16 9.22
CA PRO A 180 15.07 5.65 10.59
C PRO A 180 13.66 5.44 11.14
N LEU A 181 13.58 4.96 12.38
CA LEU A 181 12.34 4.62 13.09
C LEU A 181 11.32 5.77 13.04
N SER A 182 11.78 7.00 13.20
CA SER A 182 10.93 8.20 13.21
C SER A 182 10.12 8.39 11.92
N TYR A 183 10.65 7.99 10.75
CA TYR A 183 9.90 8.06 9.49
C TYR A 183 8.82 6.99 9.43
N ALA A 184 9.12 5.76 9.89
CA ALA A 184 8.14 4.68 9.94
C ALA A 184 7.00 5.01 10.92
N GLN A 185 7.31 5.55 12.09
CA GLN A 185 6.33 6.00 13.08
C GLN A 185 5.42 7.09 12.51
N ARG A 186 5.99 8.19 12.00
CA ARG A 186 5.22 9.31 11.43
C ARG A 186 4.36 8.88 10.23
N ALA A 187 4.88 7.99 9.39
CA ALA A 187 4.12 7.45 8.27
C ALA A 187 2.96 6.56 8.73
N SER A 188 3.20 5.73 9.75
CA SER A 188 2.17 4.88 10.34
C SER A 188 1.06 5.69 10.99
N GLU A 189 1.42 6.70 11.79
CA GLU A 189 0.47 7.64 12.38
C GLU A 189 -0.36 8.36 11.32
N ALA A 190 0.28 8.87 10.26
CA ALA A 190 -0.41 9.56 9.18
C ALA A 190 -1.42 8.64 8.45
N VAL A 191 -1.07 7.37 8.23
CA VAL A 191 -1.97 6.39 7.62
C VAL A 191 -3.11 6.02 8.56
N LEU A 192 -2.82 5.81 9.85
CA LEU A 192 -3.83 5.41 10.85
C LEU A 192 -4.76 6.55 11.27
N ASN A 193 -4.35 7.81 11.14
CA ASN A 193 -5.23 8.96 11.37
C ASN A 193 -6.41 9.01 10.39
N GLY A 194 -6.30 8.31 9.26
CA GLY A 194 -7.37 8.12 8.29
C GLY A 194 -8.20 6.84 8.45
N ALA A 195 -7.79 5.94 9.34
CA ALA A 195 -8.44 4.66 9.54
C ALA A 195 -9.63 4.81 10.51
N ASN A 196 -10.56 3.85 10.43
CA ASN A 196 -11.61 3.71 11.44
C ASN A 196 -11.01 3.27 12.79
N ASP A 197 -11.71 3.53 13.89
CA ASP A 197 -11.20 3.21 15.23
C ASP A 197 -10.99 1.70 15.44
N SER A 198 -11.81 0.87 14.81
CA SER A 198 -11.71 -0.60 14.88
C SER A 198 -10.42 -1.15 14.27
N LEU A 199 -9.87 -0.51 13.24
CA LEU A 199 -8.54 -0.81 12.69
C LEU A 199 -7.44 -0.06 13.46
N ARG A 200 -7.69 1.21 13.81
CA ARG A 200 -6.68 2.08 14.40
C ARG A 200 -6.18 1.57 15.74
N GLU A 201 -7.06 1.22 16.67
CA GLU A 201 -6.65 0.83 18.03
C GLU A 201 -5.73 -0.40 18.04
N PRO A 202 -6.08 -1.54 17.41
CA PRO A 202 -5.19 -2.71 17.38
C PRO A 202 -3.87 -2.45 16.65
N MET A 203 -3.87 -1.57 15.64
CA MET A 203 -2.66 -1.22 14.90
C MET A 203 -1.74 -0.29 15.69
N VAL A 204 -2.28 0.65 16.46
CA VAL A 204 -1.49 1.49 17.39
C VAL A 204 -0.87 0.65 18.50
N GLU A 205 -1.63 -0.29 19.06
CA GLU A 205 -1.11 -1.26 20.02
C GLU A 205 0.02 -2.11 19.42
N PHE A 206 -0.20 -2.67 18.22
CA PHE A 206 0.86 -3.38 17.50
C PHE A 206 2.11 -2.53 17.29
N LEU A 207 1.98 -1.25 16.91
CA LEU A 207 3.15 -0.40 16.68
C LEU A 207 3.95 -0.14 17.95
N ARG A 208 3.27 0.10 19.07
CA ARG A 208 3.90 0.26 20.37
C ARG A 208 4.71 -0.99 20.71
N ASP A 209 4.07 -2.14 20.63
CA ASP A 209 4.69 -3.43 20.98
C ASP A 209 5.79 -3.82 19.98
N TYR A 210 5.63 -3.49 18.70
CA TYR A 210 6.64 -3.74 17.66
C TYR A 210 7.88 -2.88 17.90
N PHE A 211 7.74 -1.58 18.17
CA PHE A 211 8.89 -0.69 18.36
C PHE A 211 9.60 -0.86 19.70
N GLU A 212 9.02 -1.56 20.67
CA GLU A 212 9.69 -1.93 21.92
C GLU A 212 10.57 -3.20 21.78
N GLN A 213 10.45 -3.94 20.67
CA GLN A 213 11.21 -5.16 20.45
C GLN A 213 12.71 -4.87 20.18
N PRO A 214 13.64 -5.46 20.95
CA PRO A 214 15.07 -5.17 20.81
C PRO A 214 15.67 -5.71 19.50
N ASP A 215 15.05 -6.70 18.86
CA ASP A 215 15.53 -7.33 17.64
C ASP A 215 15.06 -6.64 16.35
N VAL A 216 14.12 -5.69 16.45
CA VAL A 216 13.67 -4.88 15.31
C VAL A 216 14.39 -3.53 15.20
N LEU A 217 15.01 -3.07 16.30
CA LEU A 217 15.70 -1.79 16.40
C LEU A 217 17.21 -1.95 16.24
N PHE A 218 17.81 -1.15 15.36
CA PHE A 218 19.25 -1.15 15.10
C PHE A 218 19.82 0.24 15.37
N ALA A 219 20.69 0.38 16.36
CA ALA A 219 21.21 1.69 16.77
C ALA A 219 22.25 2.29 15.79
N THR A 220 22.86 1.48 14.93
CA THR A 220 23.97 1.90 14.06
C THR A 220 23.93 1.21 12.70
N ASP A 221 24.53 1.84 11.69
CA ASP A 221 24.79 1.23 10.38
C ASP A 221 25.51 -0.11 10.46
N LEU A 222 26.43 -0.27 11.42
CA LEU A 222 27.15 -1.52 11.64
C LEU A 222 26.20 -2.63 12.12
N ALA A 223 25.25 -2.31 12.99
CA ALA A 223 24.22 -3.24 13.43
C ALA A 223 23.28 -3.63 12.28
N CYS A 224 22.88 -2.67 11.44
CA CYS A 224 22.11 -2.94 10.21
C CYS A 224 22.89 -3.88 9.26
N ALA A 225 24.17 -3.62 9.05
CA ALA A 225 25.02 -4.44 8.20
C ALA A 225 25.22 -5.86 8.76
N ALA A 226 25.34 -6.00 10.08
CA ALA A 226 25.42 -7.29 10.76
C ALA A 226 24.11 -8.09 10.59
N LYS A 227 22.95 -7.43 10.73
CA LYS A 227 21.64 -8.06 10.47
C LYS A 227 21.50 -8.50 9.02
N CYS A 228 21.88 -7.65 8.08
CA CYS A 228 21.81 -7.92 6.64
C CYS A 228 22.60 -9.17 6.23
N LYS A 229 23.74 -9.47 6.89
CA LYS A 229 24.54 -10.67 6.62
C LYS A 229 23.84 -11.99 7.02
N GLN A 230 22.79 -11.93 7.83
CA GLN A 230 22.00 -13.11 8.22
C GLN A 230 21.01 -13.52 7.13
N ASN A 231 20.71 -12.64 6.17
CA ASN A 231 19.76 -12.89 5.10
C ASN A 231 20.48 -13.51 3.89
N GLU A 232 20.19 -14.80 3.60
CA GLU A 232 20.82 -15.56 2.51
C GLU A 232 20.72 -14.90 1.13
N LEU A 233 19.65 -14.13 0.89
CA LEU A 233 19.43 -13.49 -0.40
C LEU A 233 20.04 -12.09 -0.46
N SER A 234 20.22 -11.41 0.67
CA SER A 234 20.64 -10.01 0.68
C SER A 234 22.13 -9.85 0.37
N HIS A 235 22.43 -9.03 -0.64
CA HIS A 235 23.80 -8.75 -1.07
C HIS A 235 24.39 -7.52 -0.35
N LYS A 236 23.55 -6.54 -0.01
CA LYS A 236 24.00 -5.27 0.55
C LYS A 236 22.98 -4.67 1.51
N CYS A 237 23.51 -4.11 2.59
CA CYS A 237 22.77 -3.27 3.52
C CYS A 237 22.70 -1.84 2.97
N ILE A 238 21.50 -1.29 2.87
CA ILE A 238 21.24 0.10 2.47
C ILE A 238 20.54 0.80 3.62
N VAL A 239 21.25 1.68 4.31
CA VAL A 239 20.66 2.58 5.32
C VAL A 239 20.26 3.86 4.61
N LEU A 240 18.99 4.23 4.71
CA LEU A 240 18.45 5.46 4.15
C LEU A 240 18.20 6.46 5.27
N GLY A 241 18.43 7.75 5.01
CA GLY A 241 18.24 8.81 6.00
C GLY A 241 19.53 9.31 6.64
N PRO A 242 19.45 10.36 7.45
CA PRO A 242 20.62 10.92 8.12
C PRO A 242 21.13 9.96 9.22
N HIS A 243 22.45 9.91 9.43
CA HIS A 243 23.08 9.22 10.57
C HIS A 243 22.92 10.03 11.86
N ILE A 244 21.69 10.44 12.18
CA ILE A 244 21.39 11.02 13.48
C ILE A 244 21.28 9.85 14.46
N GLU A 245 21.79 10.03 15.68
CA GLU A 245 21.61 9.05 16.76
C GLU A 245 20.13 8.68 16.87
N GLY A 246 19.82 7.42 16.58
CA GLY A 246 18.45 6.96 16.46
C GLY A 246 18.40 5.51 16.00
N SER A 247 17.29 4.85 16.28
CA SER A 247 17.08 3.47 15.87
C SER A 247 16.67 3.40 14.40
N PHE A 248 17.27 2.49 13.66
CA PHE A 248 16.85 2.07 12.33
C PHE A 248 16.00 0.80 12.44
N ILE A 249 15.13 0.57 11.45
CA ILE A 249 14.36 -0.67 11.31
C ILE A 249 14.53 -1.25 9.91
N SER A 250 14.47 -2.58 9.78
CA SER A 250 14.39 -3.24 8.47
C SER A 250 13.02 -2.96 7.85
N PHE A 251 12.98 -2.17 6.79
CA PHE A 251 11.74 -1.60 6.29
C PHE A 251 10.83 -2.64 5.63
N ASP A 252 11.41 -3.54 4.82
CA ASP A 252 10.64 -4.63 4.20
C ASP A 252 10.06 -5.57 5.27
N ARG A 253 10.77 -5.79 6.38
CA ARG A 253 10.28 -6.63 7.48
C ARG A 253 9.15 -5.95 8.24
N PHE A 254 9.32 -4.67 8.56
CA PHE A 254 8.27 -3.87 9.19
C PHE A 254 6.98 -3.86 8.37
N LEU A 255 7.08 -3.61 7.06
CA LEU A 255 5.91 -3.64 6.17
C LEU A 255 5.24 -5.03 6.14
N LEU A 256 6.03 -6.12 6.18
CA LEU A 256 5.49 -7.48 6.21
C LEU A 256 4.71 -7.75 7.49
N ASP A 257 5.29 -7.42 8.64
CA ASP A 257 4.66 -7.63 9.95
C ASP A 257 3.43 -6.72 10.12
N TRP A 258 3.48 -5.50 9.58
CA TRP A 258 2.33 -4.60 9.47
C TRP A 258 1.18 -5.23 8.69
N CYS A 259 1.44 -5.78 7.49
CA CYS A 259 0.42 -6.45 6.69
C CYS A 259 -0.16 -7.67 7.39
N ALA A 260 0.68 -8.47 8.05
CA ALA A 260 0.23 -9.63 8.81
C ALA A 260 -0.72 -9.22 9.94
N GLN A 261 -0.36 -8.19 10.71
CA GLN A 261 -1.24 -7.66 11.76
C GLN A 261 -2.55 -7.12 11.18
N HIS A 262 -2.50 -6.38 10.08
CA HIS A 262 -3.70 -5.85 9.44
C HIS A 262 -4.61 -6.97 8.93
N CYS A 263 -4.06 -8.06 8.40
CA CYS A 263 -4.81 -9.25 8.02
C CYS A 263 -5.51 -9.89 9.24
N GLU A 264 -4.84 -10.00 10.38
CA GLU A 264 -5.44 -10.52 11.61
C GLU A 264 -6.57 -9.63 12.13
N VAL A 265 -6.39 -8.31 12.09
CA VAL A 265 -7.45 -7.35 12.45
C VAL A 265 -8.65 -7.48 11.51
N HIS A 266 -8.39 -7.52 10.20
CA HIS A 266 -9.44 -7.72 9.19
C HIS A 266 -10.19 -9.04 9.40
N LYS A 267 -9.48 -10.13 9.69
CA LYS A 267 -10.09 -11.44 9.97
C LYS A 267 -11.00 -11.39 11.20
N ARG A 268 -10.55 -10.77 12.30
CA ARG A 268 -11.40 -10.59 13.50
C ARG A 268 -12.63 -9.73 13.21
N THR A 269 -12.49 -8.70 12.38
CA THR A 269 -13.60 -7.87 11.94
C THR A 269 -14.58 -8.69 11.09
N GLN A 270 -14.08 -9.46 10.11
CA GLN A 270 -14.89 -10.37 9.30
C GLN A 270 -15.66 -11.37 10.18
N GLU A 271 -15.01 -12.00 11.16
CA GLU A 271 -15.67 -12.95 12.07
C GLU A 271 -16.81 -12.30 12.88
N LYS A 272 -16.66 -11.04 13.29
CA LYS A 272 -17.73 -10.27 13.95
C LYS A 272 -18.87 -9.96 12.97
N PHE A 273 -18.54 -9.59 11.73
CA PHE A 273 -19.53 -9.35 10.68
C PHE A 273 -20.26 -10.64 10.29
N ASP A 274 -19.58 -11.78 10.18
CA ASP A 274 -20.21 -13.08 9.92
C ASP A 274 -21.14 -13.51 11.05
N ALA A 275 -20.81 -13.16 12.29
CA ALA A 275 -21.68 -13.40 13.44
C ALA A 275 -22.92 -12.49 13.41
N LEU A 276 -22.73 -11.22 13.03
CA LEU A 276 -23.83 -10.27 12.84
C LEU A 276 -24.73 -10.69 11.68
N PHE A 277 -24.15 -11.01 10.53
CA PHE A 277 -24.84 -11.47 9.32
C PHE A 277 -25.72 -12.69 9.62
N ARG A 278 -25.16 -13.73 10.25
CA ARG A 278 -25.91 -14.95 10.64
C ARG A 278 -27.04 -14.69 11.64
N ARG A 279 -27.08 -13.55 12.31
CA ARG A 279 -28.18 -13.17 13.20
C ARG A 279 -29.39 -12.70 12.41
N TYR A 280 -29.19 -12.05 11.26
CA TYR A 280 -30.27 -11.52 10.42
C TYR A 280 -30.59 -12.40 9.21
N ASP A 281 -29.66 -13.24 8.75
CA ASP A 281 -29.91 -14.31 7.77
C ASP A 281 -30.72 -15.43 8.45
N THR A 282 -32.04 -15.22 8.56
CA THR A 282 -32.97 -16.05 9.32
C THR A 282 -33.26 -17.37 8.62
N ASP A 283 -33.31 -17.36 7.29
CA ASP A 283 -33.53 -18.55 6.48
C ASP A 283 -32.25 -19.34 6.19
N ARG A 284 -31.08 -18.74 6.47
CA ARG A 284 -29.73 -19.33 6.32
C ARG A 284 -29.39 -19.65 4.87
N ASP A 285 -29.89 -18.85 3.94
CA ASP A 285 -29.58 -19.00 2.53
C ASP A 285 -28.20 -18.43 2.14
N GLY A 286 -27.55 -17.72 3.09
CA GLY A 286 -26.24 -17.09 2.91
C GLY A 286 -26.32 -15.68 2.31
N ASN A 287 -27.52 -15.12 2.16
CA ASN A 287 -27.82 -13.80 1.64
C ASN A 287 -28.72 -13.08 2.65
N LEU A 288 -28.83 -11.76 2.54
CA LEU A 288 -29.87 -11.01 3.25
C LEU A 288 -30.96 -10.64 2.27
N SER A 289 -32.20 -11.03 2.57
CA SER A 289 -33.37 -10.44 1.92
C SER A 289 -33.50 -8.96 2.26
N ILE A 290 -34.34 -8.22 1.53
CA ILE A 290 -34.53 -6.79 1.78
C ILE A 290 -35.16 -6.54 3.15
N GLU A 291 -36.01 -7.46 3.61
CA GLU A 291 -36.61 -7.43 4.94
C GLU A 291 -35.54 -7.63 6.03
N GLU A 292 -34.69 -8.66 5.91
CA GLU A 292 -33.61 -8.95 6.87
C GLU A 292 -32.55 -7.84 6.89
N PHE A 293 -32.20 -7.31 5.71
CA PHE A 293 -31.32 -6.15 5.59
C PHE A 293 -31.97 -4.90 6.22
N GLY A 294 -33.27 -4.72 6.09
CA GLY A 294 -34.01 -3.65 6.74
C GLY A 294 -33.95 -3.72 8.27
N GLU A 295 -34.11 -4.92 8.84
CA GLU A 295 -33.96 -5.15 10.28
C GLU A 295 -32.52 -4.88 10.75
N LEU A 296 -31.52 -5.34 9.99
CA LEU A 296 -30.11 -5.04 10.25
C LEU A 296 -29.86 -3.52 10.25
N MET A 297 -30.40 -2.80 9.27
CA MET A 297 -30.20 -1.36 9.12
C MET A 297 -30.93 -0.56 10.19
N ASP A 298 -32.09 -1.00 10.68
CA ASP A 298 -32.79 -0.34 11.80
C ASP A 298 -32.01 -0.51 13.12
N ASP A 299 -31.36 -1.65 13.33
CA ASP A 299 -30.50 -1.89 14.50
C ASP A 299 -29.21 -1.06 14.45
N ILE A 300 -28.60 -0.87 13.27
CA ILE A 300 -27.34 -0.09 13.12
C ILE A 300 -27.62 1.42 13.01
N TYR A 301 -28.66 1.81 12.26
CA TYR A 301 -29.03 3.19 11.96
C TYR A 301 -30.54 3.42 12.20
N PRO A 302 -30.97 3.50 13.47
CA PRO A 302 -32.37 3.68 13.81
C PRO A 302 -32.97 4.92 13.10
N GLY A 303 -34.11 4.72 12.45
CA GLY A 303 -34.83 5.80 11.77
C GLY A 303 -34.41 6.07 10.32
N MET A 304 -33.64 5.17 9.69
CA MET A 304 -33.43 5.22 8.25
C MET A 304 -34.77 4.99 7.51
N SER A 305 -35.10 5.86 6.55
CA SER A 305 -36.35 5.72 5.77
C SER A 305 -36.30 4.49 4.86
N THR A 306 -37.43 3.81 4.65
CA THR A 306 -37.54 2.65 3.73
C THR A 306 -36.94 2.89 2.34
N PRO A 307 -37.17 4.04 1.66
CA PRO A 307 -36.52 4.30 0.36
C PRO A 307 -34.99 4.38 0.44
N GLY A 308 -34.46 4.80 1.59
CA GLY A 308 -33.02 4.82 1.86
C GLY A 308 -32.45 3.42 2.01
N ILE A 309 -33.15 2.54 2.73
CA ILE A 309 -32.80 1.12 2.88
C ILE A 309 -32.84 0.43 1.52
N GLU A 310 -33.92 0.60 0.74
CA GLU A 310 -34.07 0.04 -0.60
C GLU A 310 -32.94 0.49 -1.55
N SER A 311 -32.56 1.77 -1.48
CA SER A 311 -31.44 2.30 -2.26
C SER A 311 -30.10 1.66 -1.87
N MET A 312 -29.81 1.55 -0.57
CA MET A 312 -28.57 0.91 -0.09
C MET A 312 -28.54 -0.58 -0.43
N TYR A 313 -29.67 -1.27 -0.32
CA TYR A 313 -29.81 -2.67 -0.70
C TYR A 313 -29.52 -2.88 -2.19
N ALA A 314 -30.07 -2.03 -3.06
CA ALA A 314 -29.82 -2.09 -4.50
C ALA A 314 -28.34 -1.88 -4.85
N ASP A 315 -27.68 -0.93 -4.17
CA ASP A 315 -26.25 -0.69 -4.35
C ASP A 315 -25.41 -1.92 -3.92
N LEU A 316 -25.78 -2.55 -2.80
CA LEU A 316 -25.12 -3.77 -2.30
C LEU A 316 -25.31 -4.97 -3.23
N MET A 317 -26.50 -5.16 -3.78
CA MET A 317 -26.79 -6.21 -4.76
C MET A 317 -25.91 -6.08 -6.01
N ILE A 318 -25.61 -4.84 -6.45
CA ILE A 318 -24.71 -4.62 -7.59
C ILE A 318 -23.27 -5.04 -7.23
N ILE A 319 -22.84 -4.81 -5.98
CA ILE A 319 -21.49 -5.15 -5.51
C ILE A 319 -21.34 -6.67 -5.32
N GLY A 320 -22.35 -7.35 -4.78
CA GLY A 320 -22.30 -8.77 -4.45
C GLY A 320 -22.84 -9.71 -5.54
N ASP A 321 -22.79 -9.31 -6.82
CA ASP A 321 -23.23 -10.13 -7.97
C ASP A 321 -24.68 -10.63 -7.86
N GLY A 322 -25.58 -9.78 -7.33
CA GLY A 322 -27.00 -10.08 -7.17
C GLY A 322 -27.38 -10.71 -5.83
N ALA A 323 -26.46 -10.73 -4.87
CA ALA A 323 -26.70 -11.16 -3.50
C ALA A 323 -25.95 -10.29 -2.49
N ILE A 324 -26.51 -10.10 -1.29
CA ILE A 324 -25.79 -9.42 -0.20
C ILE A 324 -25.15 -10.49 0.68
N THR A 325 -23.87 -10.78 0.44
CA THR A 325 -23.09 -11.67 1.28
C THR A 325 -22.46 -10.93 2.46
N SER A 326 -21.96 -11.66 3.46
CA SER A 326 -21.21 -11.07 4.58
C SER A 326 -19.99 -10.27 4.11
N GLU A 327 -19.25 -10.77 3.10
CA GLU A 327 -18.12 -10.02 2.53
C GLU A 327 -18.57 -8.75 1.79
N GLY A 328 -19.69 -8.81 1.06
CA GLY A 328 -20.25 -7.65 0.37
C GLY A 328 -20.69 -6.55 1.35
N LEU A 329 -21.32 -6.95 2.46
CA LEU A 329 -21.72 -6.04 3.54
C LEU A 329 -20.49 -5.37 4.18
N LEU A 330 -19.45 -6.15 4.54
CA LEU A 330 -18.22 -5.58 5.10
C LEU A 330 -17.56 -4.63 4.11
N ALA A 331 -17.44 -5.02 2.83
CA ALA A 331 -16.83 -4.19 1.80
C ALA A 331 -17.54 -2.84 1.65
N MET A 332 -18.88 -2.82 1.74
CA MET A 332 -19.66 -1.59 1.74
C MET A 332 -19.40 -0.74 2.97
N VAL A 333 -19.46 -1.31 4.18
CA VAL A 333 -19.20 -0.54 5.41
C VAL A 333 -17.81 0.07 5.37
N THR A 334 -16.81 -0.69 4.91
CA THR A 334 -15.45 -0.20 4.68
C THR A 334 -15.41 0.89 3.62
N GLN A 335 -16.13 0.76 2.50
CA GLN A 335 -16.21 1.78 1.47
C GLN A 335 -16.88 3.07 1.96
N MET A 336 -17.95 2.97 2.76
CA MET A 336 -18.61 4.11 3.39
C MET A 336 -17.67 4.82 4.36
N ALA A 337 -16.98 4.06 5.21
CA ALA A 337 -15.96 4.60 6.12
C ALA A 337 -14.83 5.30 5.35
N HIS A 338 -14.40 4.77 4.20
CA HIS A 338 -13.43 5.42 3.33
C HIS A 338 -13.96 6.70 2.67
N ARG A 339 -15.22 6.74 2.24
CA ARG A 339 -15.84 7.95 1.70
C ARG A 339 -15.97 9.04 2.77
N ASP A 340 -16.37 8.66 3.97
CA ASP A 340 -16.45 9.56 5.12
C ASP A 340 -15.06 10.07 5.52
N ALA A 341 -14.06 9.18 5.58
CA ALA A 341 -12.67 9.56 5.82
C ALA A 341 -12.15 10.47 4.73
N ALA A 342 -12.41 10.18 3.45
CA ALA A 342 -12.04 11.02 2.32
C ALA A 342 -12.75 12.39 2.37
N ALA A 343 -14.01 12.45 2.80
CA ALA A 343 -14.74 13.70 3.01
C ALA A 343 -14.28 14.49 4.25
N ARG A 344 -13.65 13.83 5.24
CA ARG A 344 -12.96 14.47 6.36
C ARG A 344 -11.55 14.92 6.01
N MET A 345 -10.90 14.18 5.10
CA MET A 345 -9.57 14.46 4.55
C MET A 345 -9.61 15.43 3.38
N GLU A 346 -10.77 15.67 2.76
CA GLU A 346 -11.06 16.90 2.03
C GLU A 346 -10.50 17.99 2.91
N PRO A 347 -9.45 18.69 2.46
CA PRO A 347 -8.60 19.45 3.33
C PRO A 347 -9.47 20.51 3.98
N SER A 348 -9.90 20.26 5.22
CA SER A 348 -10.25 21.30 6.17
C SER A 348 -9.03 22.21 6.14
N GLY A 349 -9.19 23.34 5.45
CA GLY A 349 -8.10 24.04 4.80
C GLY A 349 -6.89 24.31 5.69
N LEU A 350 -6.01 23.33 5.82
CA LEU A 350 -4.61 23.50 5.47
C LEU A 350 -4.55 23.66 3.95
N GLN A 351 -5.22 24.71 3.46
CA GLN A 351 -4.46 25.72 2.76
C GLN A 351 -3.22 25.92 3.64
N VAL A 352 -2.12 25.25 3.27
CA VAL A 352 -0.91 26.05 3.13
C VAL A 352 -1.41 27.19 2.29
N ASN A 353 -1.68 28.32 2.93
CA ASN A 353 -2.13 29.53 2.28
C ASN A 353 -1.00 29.77 1.26
N GLU A 354 -1.19 29.29 0.02
CA GLU A 354 -0.32 29.66 -1.10
C GLU A 354 -0.46 31.18 -1.31
N ASP A 355 -1.52 31.74 -0.72
CA ASP A 355 -1.74 33.13 -0.40
C ASP A 355 -1.58 33.38 1.11
N MET A 356 -0.47 32.93 1.73
CA MET A 356 0.04 33.61 2.92
C MET A 356 0.36 35.01 2.41
N GLY A 357 -0.67 35.85 2.39
CA GLY A 357 -0.69 37.04 1.57
C GLY A 357 0.52 37.88 1.95
N GLU A 358 0.99 38.72 1.04
CA GLU A 358 2.14 39.59 1.30
C GLU A 358 2.07 40.25 2.70
N LYS A 359 0.85 40.55 3.18
CA LYS A 359 0.55 41.01 4.54
C LYS A 359 0.90 40.05 5.68
N GLU A 360 0.59 38.76 5.58
CA GLU A 360 0.90 37.75 6.61
C GLU A 360 2.40 37.44 6.63
N MET A 361 3.04 37.41 5.46
CA MET A 361 4.51 37.34 5.31
C MET A 361 5.19 38.57 5.92
N ILE A 362 4.67 39.78 5.67
CA ILE A 362 5.16 41.02 6.30
C ILE A 362 4.94 40.98 7.82
N SER A 363 3.80 40.46 8.30
CA SER A 363 3.51 40.32 9.72
C SER A 363 4.48 39.37 10.43
N LEU A 364 4.73 38.18 9.86
CA LEU A 364 5.73 37.23 10.34
C LEU A 364 7.14 37.82 10.33
N THR A 365 7.50 38.57 9.28
CA THR A 365 8.80 39.25 9.20
C THR A 365 8.95 40.32 10.28
N ARG A 366 7.91 41.11 10.54
CA ARG A 366 7.90 42.13 11.60
C ARG A 366 7.94 41.53 13.00
N ALA A 367 7.15 40.48 13.24
CA ALA A 367 7.17 39.76 14.51
C ALA A 367 8.56 39.17 14.78
N TRP A 368 9.21 38.63 13.75
CA TRP A 368 10.57 38.13 13.85
C TRP A 368 11.60 39.23 14.09
N GLU A 369 11.52 40.37 13.39
CA GLU A 369 12.36 41.53 13.65
C GLU A 369 12.19 42.03 15.09
N ALA A 370 10.97 42.06 15.63
CA ALA A 370 10.72 42.43 17.01
C ALA A 370 11.41 41.47 18.01
N VAL A 371 11.37 40.15 17.75
CA VAL A 371 12.09 39.15 18.56
C VAL A 371 13.60 39.34 18.42
N ARG A 372 14.12 39.61 17.21
CA ARG A 372 15.55 39.86 16.97
C ARG A 372 16.05 41.11 17.69
N MET A 373 15.28 42.21 17.65
CA MET A 373 15.63 43.44 18.37
C MET A 373 15.59 43.23 19.89
N SER A 374 14.67 42.37 20.37
CA SER A 374 14.62 41.99 21.79
C SER A 374 15.73 41.02 22.20
N ALA A 375 16.46 40.44 21.23
CA ALA A 375 17.55 39.51 21.48
C ALA A 375 18.88 40.20 21.81
N GLU A 376 18.99 41.52 21.57
CA GLU A 376 20.19 42.31 21.91
C GLU A 376 20.42 42.39 23.43
N ASP A 377 19.35 42.26 24.24
CA ASP A 377 19.39 42.22 25.71
C ASP A 377 19.40 40.79 26.28
N MET A 378 19.52 39.76 25.43
CA MET A 378 19.36 38.37 25.85
C MET A 378 20.67 37.78 26.39
N PRO A 379 20.66 37.02 27.51
CA PRO A 379 21.89 36.41 28.03
C PRO A 379 22.54 35.45 27.02
N PRO A 380 23.88 35.33 27.00
CA PRO A 380 24.64 34.63 25.94
C PRO A 380 24.20 33.19 25.65
N GLU A 381 23.77 32.47 26.68
CA GLU A 381 23.30 31.07 26.57
C GLU A 381 22.00 30.94 25.78
N ARG A 382 21.10 31.93 25.88
CA ARG A 382 19.85 31.97 25.10
C ARG A 382 20.07 32.52 23.71
N TYR A 383 21.08 33.37 23.53
CA TYR A 383 21.46 33.91 22.23
C TYR A 383 21.92 32.83 21.25
N GLN A 384 22.68 31.83 21.70
CA GLN A 384 23.09 30.69 20.85
C GLN A 384 21.90 29.85 20.37
N HIS A 385 20.91 29.62 21.23
CA HIS A 385 19.68 28.93 20.84
C HIS A 385 18.88 29.78 19.84
N PHE A 386 18.83 31.10 20.06
CA PHE A 386 18.21 32.05 19.14
C PHE A 386 18.90 32.07 17.77
N GLU A 387 20.23 32.05 17.69
CA GLU A 387 20.98 31.96 16.42
C GLU A 387 20.66 30.67 15.64
N GLY A 388 20.55 29.54 16.34
CA GLY A 388 20.13 28.26 15.73
C GLY A 388 18.72 28.34 15.14
N CYS A 389 17.79 28.98 15.85
CA CYS A 389 16.44 29.26 15.34
C CYS A 389 16.45 30.28 14.19
N ALA A 390 17.33 31.27 14.22
CA ALA A 390 17.45 32.29 13.19
C ALA A 390 17.91 31.72 11.85
N ASP A 391 18.91 30.83 11.86
CA ASP A 391 19.36 30.14 10.64
C ASP A 391 18.27 29.24 10.03
N LEU A 392 17.51 28.54 10.88
CA LEU A 392 16.34 27.75 10.45
C LEU A 392 15.28 28.64 9.80
N MET A 393 15.00 29.81 10.40
CA MET A 393 14.02 30.77 9.89
C MET A 393 14.47 31.41 8.56
N ILE A 394 15.75 31.73 8.40
CA ILE A 394 16.31 32.23 7.14
C ILE A 394 16.16 31.18 6.04
N LYS A 395 16.44 29.89 6.33
CA LYS A 395 16.25 28.78 5.39
C LYS A 395 14.77 28.60 5.02
N LEU A 396 13.86 28.73 5.99
CA LEU A 396 12.42 28.67 5.75
C LEU A 396 11.95 29.82 4.86
N GLN A 397 12.38 31.06 5.13
CA GLN A 397 12.08 32.22 4.31
C GLN A 397 12.58 32.07 2.87
N ALA A 398 13.82 31.59 2.68
CA ALA A 398 14.38 31.33 1.35
C ALA A 398 13.57 30.26 0.60
N HIS A 399 13.17 29.19 1.29
CA HIS A 399 12.35 28.13 0.72
C HIS A 399 10.97 28.63 0.27
N LEU A 400 10.30 29.42 1.13
CA LEU A 400 8.99 30.00 0.84
C LEU A 400 9.05 31.01 -0.32
N ARG A 401 10.04 31.89 -0.35
CA ARG A 401 10.29 32.80 -1.49
C ARG A 401 10.48 32.04 -2.80
N GLY A 402 11.23 30.93 -2.75
CA GLY A 402 11.42 30.05 -3.91
C GLY A 402 10.12 29.39 -4.38
N LYS A 403 9.24 28.99 -3.47
CA LYS A 403 7.89 28.48 -3.81
C LYS A 403 7.03 29.57 -4.44
N LEU A 404 6.93 30.74 -3.82
CA LEU A 404 6.16 31.89 -4.32
C LEU A 404 6.58 32.29 -5.73
N MET A 405 7.89 32.38 -6.01
CA MET A 405 8.38 32.68 -7.35
C MET A 405 7.96 31.64 -8.38
N ARG A 406 8.01 30.35 -8.04
CA ARG A 406 7.55 29.28 -8.96
C ARG A 406 6.04 29.34 -9.20
N THR A 407 5.24 29.63 -8.18
CA THR A 407 3.78 29.79 -8.30
C THR A 407 3.45 31.01 -9.17
N ARG A 408 4.12 32.14 -8.96
CA ARG A 408 3.98 33.34 -9.81
C ARG A 408 4.28 33.05 -11.28
N VAL A 409 5.40 32.38 -11.57
CA VAL A 409 5.76 32.00 -12.96
C VAL A 409 4.70 31.07 -13.57
N ARG A 410 4.12 30.14 -12.81
CA ARG A 410 3.02 29.29 -13.29
C ARG A 410 1.76 30.10 -13.60
N LEU A 411 1.39 31.03 -12.72
CA LEU A 411 0.21 31.89 -12.92
C LEU A 411 0.39 32.83 -14.11
N GLU A 412 1.57 33.43 -14.27
CA GLU A 412 1.90 34.25 -15.44
C GLU A 412 1.82 33.42 -16.73
N LYS A 413 2.31 32.17 -16.71
CA LYS A 413 2.18 31.25 -17.84
C LYS A 413 0.72 30.93 -18.18
N VAL A 414 -0.10 30.58 -17.20
CA VAL A 414 -1.54 30.31 -17.40
C VAL A 414 -2.26 31.55 -17.93
N HIS A 415 -1.90 32.74 -17.44
CA HIS A 415 -2.45 34.01 -17.91
C HIS A 415 -2.11 34.26 -19.38
N ILE A 416 -0.84 34.04 -19.78
CA ILE A 416 -0.38 34.17 -21.16
C ILE A 416 -1.11 33.16 -22.07
N GLU A 417 -1.23 31.90 -21.65
CA GLU A 417 -1.95 30.85 -22.40
C GLU A 417 -3.44 31.19 -22.56
N THR A 418 -4.06 31.74 -21.52
CA THR A 418 -5.47 32.17 -21.54
C THR A 418 -5.67 33.37 -22.48
N GLN A 419 -4.76 34.35 -22.47
CA GLN A 419 -4.81 35.47 -23.41
C GLN A 419 -4.60 35.00 -24.86
N ALA A 420 -3.66 34.09 -25.09
CA ALA A 420 -3.41 33.52 -26.42
C ALA A 420 -4.63 32.78 -26.97
N MET A 421 -5.33 31.97 -26.16
CA MET A 421 -6.58 31.32 -26.57
C MET A 421 -7.66 32.33 -26.95
N LYS A 422 -7.84 33.40 -26.17
CA LYS A 422 -8.84 34.44 -26.49
C LYS A 422 -8.58 35.12 -27.83
N VAL A 423 -7.31 35.37 -28.18
CA VAL A 423 -6.93 35.95 -29.48
C VAL A 423 -7.25 35.00 -30.63
N VAL A 424 -6.97 33.69 -30.47
CA VAL A 424 -7.30 32.68 -31.50
C VAL A 424 -8.81 32.55 -31.70
N THR A 425 -9.60 32.53 -30.61
CA THR A 425 -11.06 32.44 -30.70
C THR A 425 -11.67 33.68 -31.37
N LEU A 426 -11.20 34.88 -31.03
CA LEU A 426 -11.66 36.13 -31.66
C LEU A 426 -11.23 36.23 -33.14
N GLY A 427 -10.03 35.78 -33.48
CA GLY A 427 -9.55 35.73 -34.86
C GLY A 427 -10.36 34.76 -35.73
N GLY A 428 -10.72 33.59 -35.20
CA GLY A 428 -11.58 32.62 -35.89
C GLY A 428 -13.00 33.13 -36.11
N ALA A 429 -13.58 33.82 -35.12
CA ALA A 429 -14.92 34.41 -35.25
C ALA A 429 -14.99 35.52 -36.30
N LEU A 430 -13.96 36.36 -36.40
CA LEU A 430 -13.87 37.42 -37.42
C LEU A 430 -13.61 36.88 -38.83
N GLY A 431 -12.85 35.78 -38.95
CA GLY A 431 -12.65 35.10 -40.23
C GLY A 431 -13.94 34.52 -40.83
N LEU A 432 -14.83 34.01 -39.97
CA LEU A 432 -16.14 33.48 -40.37
C LEU A 432 -17.17 34.56 -40.72
N MET A 433 -16.96 35.81 -40.31
CA MET A 433 -17.84 36.93 -40.68
C MET A 433 -17.46 37.60 -42.01
N ASN A 434 -16.27 37.29 -42.55
CA ASN A 434 -15.78 37.83 -43.83
C ASN A 434 -15.81 36.80 -44.99
N MET A 435 -16.35 35.61 -44.75
CA MET A 435 -16.72 34.60 -45.76
C MET A 435 -18.23 34.55 -45.89
#